data_AF-A0A956FNF3-F1
#
_entry.id   AF-A0A956FNF3-F1
#
_cell.length_a   1.000
_cell.length_b   1.000
_cell.length_c   1.000
_cell.angle_alpha   90.00
_cell.angle_beta   90.00
_cell.angle_gamma   90.00
#
_symmetry.space_group_name_H-M   'P 1'
#
loop_
_entity.id
_entity.type
_entity.pdbx_description
1 polymer ?
#
loop_
_entity_poly.entity_id
_entity_poly.type
_entity_poly.pdbx_seq_one_letter_code
_entity_poly.pdbx_strand_id
1 'polypeptide(L)' 'MINRAITRIYDEALRPHGIRIAQLNTMVVVMESGGITPNELSQRMHMDASTVSRNVERMCSNGWLELVCLDDA' A
#
# COMPACT_ATOMS: atom_id res chain seq x y z
N MET A 1 -8.77 -18.52 10.28
CA MET A 1 -8.96 -17.82 11.58
C MET A 1 -7.71 -17.04 11.98
N ILE A 2 -6.53 -17.69 12.04
CA ILE A 2 -5.26 -17.06 12.48
C ILE A 2 -4.90 -15.80 11.68
N ASN A 3 -4.91 -15.87 10.35
CA ASN A 3 -4.52 -14.71 9.51
C ASN A 3 -5.37 -13.46 9.83
N ARG A 4 -6.70 -13.61 9.94
CA ARG A 4 -7.60 -12.51 10.32
C ARG A 4 -7.36 -11.98 11.74
N ALA A 5 -6.97 -12.84 12.68
CA ALA A 5 -6.65 -12.42 14.04
C ALA A 5 -5.35 -11.61 14.06
N ILE A 6 -4.32 -12.07 13.34
CA ILE A 6 -3.06 -11.37 13.17
C ILE A 6 -3.28 -10.01 12.51
N THR A 7 -4.01 -9.95 11.38
CA THR A 7 -4.35 -8.69 10.70
C THR A 7 -4.98 -7.70 11.67
N ARG A 8 -5.93 -8.14 12.51
CA ARG A 8 -6.61 -7.27 13.47
C ARG A 8 -5.68 -6.73 14.55
N ILE A 9 -4.73 -7.53 15.03
CA ILE A 9 -3.73 -7.08 16.02
C ILE A 9 -2.89 -5.94 15.42
N TYR A 10 -2.41 -6.11 14.20
CA TYR A 10 -1.66 -5.05 13.52
C TYR A 10 -2.51 -3.82 13.24
N ASP A 11 -3.74 -4.00 12.75
CA ASP A 11 -4.64 -2.87 12.48
C ASP A 11 -4.96 -2.07 13.75
N GLU A 12 -5.15 -2.73 14.89
CA GLU A 12 -5.38 -2.03 16.17
C GLU A 12 -4.13 -1.27 16.62
N ALA A 13 -2.95 -1.88 16.50
CA ALA A 13 -1.69 -1.22 16.83
C ALA A 13 -1.39 -0.01 15.94
N LEU A 14 -1.81 -0.05 14.68
CA LEU A 14 -1.59 1.00 13.68
C LEU A 14 -2.68 2.09 13.68
N ARG A 15 -3.80 1.84 14.37
CA ARG A 15 -4.94 2.77 14.46
C ARG A 15 -4.56 4.21 14.87
N PRO A 16 -3.62 4.46 15.82
CA PRO A 16 -3.21 5.82 16.16
C PRO A 16 -2.57 6.60 15.01
N HIS A 17 -2.02 5.89 14.02
CA HIS A 17 -1.38 6.45 12.83
C HIS A 17 -2.34 6.59 11.63
N GLY A 18 -3.60 6.15 11.79
CA GLY A 18 -4.60 6.20 10.73
C GLY A 18 -4.36 5.22 9.58
N ILE A 19 -3.39 4.30 9.68
CA ILE A 19 -3.06 3.30 8.66
C ILE A 19 -3.52 1.90 9.07
N ARG A 20 -3.76 1.05 8.07
CA ARG A 20 -3.97 -0.40 8.21
C ARG A 20 -2.71 -1.17 7.83
N ILE A 21 -2.59 -2.42 8.28
CA ILE A 21 -1.44 -3.28 7.95
C ILE A 21 -1.26 -3.48 6.44
N ALA A 22 -2.35 -3.53 5.69
CA ALA A 22 -2.28 -3.62 4.23
C ALA A 22 -1.61 -2.40 3.59
N GLN A 23 -1.87 -1.20 4.11
CA GLN A 23 -1.28 0.05 3.62
C GLN A 23 0.18 0.13 4.03
N LEU A 24 0.52 -0.31 5.25
CA LEU A 24 1.91 -0.44 5.68
C LEU A 24 2.70 -1.37 4.76
N ASN A 25 2.16 -2.54 4.43
CA ASN A 25 2.81 -3.48 3.51
C ASN A 25 3.01 -2.87 2.12
N THR A 26 2.03 -2.11 1.60
CA THR A 26 2.19 -1.38 0.34
C THR A 26 3.35 -0.38 0.42
N MET A 27 3.46 0.41 1.49
CA MET A 27 4.56 1.37 1.66
C MET A 27 5.92 0.66 1.70
N VAL A 28 6.03 -0.44 2.46
CA VAL A 28 7.27 -1.23 2.52
C VAL A 28 7.70 -1.70 1.13
N VAL A 29 6.77 -2.25 0.35
CA VAL A 29 7.07 -2.72 -1.02
C VAL A 29 7.53 -1.58 -1.94
N VAL A 30 6.90 -0.41 -1.86
CA VAL A 30 7.28 0.78 -2.64
C VAL A 30 8.67 1.29 -2.21
N MET A 31 8.96 1.31 -0.91
CA MET A 31 10.25 1.75 -0.38
C MET A 31 11.40 0.79 -0.76
N GLU A 32 11.18 -0.51 -0.64
CA GLU A 32 12.18 -1.53 -0.99
C GLU A 32 12.52 -1.56 -2.49
N SER A 33 11.59 -1.10 -3.33
CA SER A 33 11.76 -1.06 -4.79
C SER A 33 12.30 0.26 -5.30
N GLY A 34 12.38 1.30 -4.47
CA GLY A 34 12.79 2.65 -4.88
C GLY A 34 11.74 3.38 -5.73
N GLY A 35 10.48 2.93 -5.67
CA GLY A 35 9.40 3.39 -6.55
C GLY A 35 9.01 2.33 -7.58
N ILE A 36 7.71 2.10 -7.74
CA ILE A 36 7.15 1.10 -8.68
C ILE A 36 5.86 1.61 -9.30
N THR A 37 5.53 1.04 -10.45
CA THR A 37 4.23 1.28 -11.08
C THR A 37 3.10 0.57 -10.33
N PRO A 38 1.85 1.07 -10.39
CA PRO A 38 0.69 0.38 -9.82
C PRO A 38 0.49 -1.05 -10.36
N ASN A 39 0.89 -1.30 -11.61
CA ASN A 39 0.80 -2.62 -12.21
C ASN A 39 1.79 -3.60 -11.57
N GLU A 40 3.04 -3.19 -11.37
CA GLU A 40 4.05 -4.01 -10.68
C GLU A 40 3.67 -4.25 -9.21
N LEU A 41 3.13 -3.22 -8.54
CA LEU A 41 2.60 -3.35 -7.19
C LEU A 41 1.48 -4.40 -7.11
N SER A 42 0.57 -4.44 -8.09
CA SER A 42 -0.50 -5.44 -8.16
C SER A 42 0.02 -6.87 -8.27
N GLN A 43 1.06 -7.08 -9.08
CA GLN A 43 1.70 -8.39 -9.24
C GLN A 43 2.42 -8.82 -7.95
N ARG A 44 3.16 -7.90 -7.32
CA ARG A 44 3.96 -8.20 -6.13
C ARG A 44 3.11 -8.42 -4.88
N MET A 45 1.96 -7.76 -4.79
CA MET A 45 1.00 -7.95 -3.70
C MET A 45 0.00 -9.08 -3.96
N HIS A 46 -0.01 -9.69 -5.15
CA HIS A 46 -1.01 -10.67 -5.59
C HIS A 46 -2.45 -10.13 -5.44
N MET A 47 -2.66 -8.88 -5.84
CA MET A 47 -3.94 -8.18 -5.73
C MET A 47 -4.45 -7.78 -7.12
N ASP A 48 -5.77 -7.77 -7.31
CA ASP A 48 -6.37 -7.27 -8.55
C ASP A 48 -6.01 -5.79 -8.78
N ALA A 49 -5.71 -5.44 -10.03
CA ALA A 49 -5.32 -4.09 -10.43
C ALA A 49 -6.33 -3.01 -9.99
N SER A 50 -7.64 -3.32 -10.02
CA SER A 50 -8.68 -2.38 -9.57
C SER A 50 -8.61 -2.10 -8.06
N THR A 51 -8.22 -3.10 -7.27
CA THR A 51 -8.07 -2.97 -5.82
C THR A 51 -6.81 -2.19 -5.48
N VAL A 52 -5.70 -2.47 -6.18
CA VAL A 52 -4.46 -1.69 -6.01
C VAL A 52 -4.67 -0.24 -6.40
N SER A 53 -5.28 0.05 -7.55
CA SER A 53 -5.51 1.42 -8.01
C SER A 53 -6.29 2.25 -6.99
N ARG A 54 -7.41 1.73 -6.49
CA ARG A 54 -8.20 2.40 -5.43
C ARG A 54 -7.44 2.55 -4.11
N ASN A 55 -6.59 1.58 -3.75
CA ASN A 55 -5.79 1.66 -2.54
C ASN A 55 -4.70 2.74 -2.67
N VAL A 56 -3.97 2.74 -3.79
CA VAL A 56 -2.94 3.74 -4.11
C VAL A 56 -3.54 5.14 -4.13
N GLU A 57 -4.68 5.34 -4.80
CA GLU A 57 -5.37 6.65 -4.82
C GLU A 57 -5.69 7.15 -3.40
N ARG A 58 -6.26 6.29 -2.55
CA ARG A 58 -6.52 6.65 -1.14
C ARG A 58 -5.26 6.96 -0.35
N MET A 59 -4.19 6.20 -0.58
CA MET A 59 -2.90 6.43 0.08
C MET A 59 -2.25 7.74 -0.39
N CYS A 60 -2.43 8.13 -1.66
CA CYS A 60 -2.01 9.43 -2.17
C CYS A 60 -2.83 10.57 -1.54
N SER A 61 -4.15 10.43 -1.46
CA SER A 61 -5.01 11.43 -0.81
C SER A 61 -4.71 11.63 0.68
N ASN A 62 -4.17 10.61 1.35
CA ASN A 62 -3.71 10.69 2.74
C ASN A 62 -2.24 11.17 2.87
N GLY A 63 -1.55 11.44 1.77
CA GLY A 63 -0.16 11.89 1.75
C GLY A 63 0.87 10.82 2.09
N TRP A 64 0.53 9.53 1.94
CA TRP A 64 1.47 8.42 2.22
C TRP A 64 2.23 7.93 0.99
N LEU A 65 1.69 8.18 -0.20
CA LEU A 65 2.33 7.88 -1.49
C LEU A 65 2.23 9.10 -2.39
N GLU A 66 3.12 9.17 -3.36
CA GLU A 66 3.10 10.15 -4.43
C GLU A 66 3.22 9.43 -5.77
N LEU A 67 2.41 9.83 -6.75
CA LEU A 67 2.55 9.38 -8.12
C LEU A 67 3.43 10.39 -8.87
N VAL A 68 4.59 9.93 -9.32
CA VAL A 68 5.51 10.73 -10.12
C VAL A 68 5.37 10.30 -11.58
N CYS A 69 5.19 11.27 -12.48
CA CYS A 69 5.28 11.00 -13.92
C CYS A 69 6.76 10.75 -14.26
N LEU A 70 7.03 9.64 -14.95
CA LEU A 70 8.39 9.23 -15.36
C LEU A 70 9.03 10.17 -16.40
N ASP A 71 8.35 11.25 -16.79
CA ASP A 71 8.80 12.21 -17.78
C ASP A 71 9.76 13.29 -17.19
N ASP A 72 10.00 13.27 -15.87
CA ASP A 72 10.93 14.17 -15.16
C ASP A 72 12.34 13.56 -14.99
N ALA A 73 12.93 13.03 -16.07
CA ALA A 73 14.33 12.58 -16.11
C ALA A 73 15.04 12.96 -17.42
#